data_AF-A0A248TPW0-F1
#
_entry.id   AF-A0A248TPW0-F1
#
_cell.length_a   1.000
_cell.length_b   1.000
_cell.length_c   1.000
_cell.angle_alpha   90.00
_cell.angle_beta   90.00
_cell.angle_gamma   90.00
#
_symmetry.space_group_name_H-M   'P 1'
#
loop_
_entity.id
_entity.type
_entity.pdbx_description
1 polymer ?
#
loop_
_entity_poly.entity_id
_entity_poly.type
_entity_poly.pdbx_seq_one_letter_code
_entity_poly.pdbx_strand_id
1 'polypeptide(L)'
;MLTCAYCATELSSKYCPFCEMELKDYQISKNGNRMSNTIDSIPAEVEIFKDTKTLMEKETIELLFLLRYARKHRSDVYNLRINVHRATEQGNEMQEYNAASYSDYEEATRKVWVIENIIKERIGYFPSKVTEKFIYIYLDRINQSNEKKMKIKESSVQENA
;
A
#
# COMPACT_ATOMS: atom_id res chain seq x y z
N MET A 1 19.39 -4.80 -22.22
CA MET A 1 18.64 -3.81 -23.02
C MET A 1 17.69 -3.04 -22.12
N LEU A 2 17.65 -1.71 -22.22
CA LEU A 2 16.67 -0.90 -21.49
C LEU A 2 15.32 -0.95 -22.22
N THR A 3 14.25 -1.13 -21.46
CA THR A 3 12.90 -1.30 -21.98
C THR A 3 11.89 -0.53 -21.13
N CYS A 4 10.83 -0.04 -21.73
CA CYS A 4 9.68 0.51 -21.01
C CYS A 4 9.07 -0.54 -20.07
N ALA A 5 8.88 -0.22 -18.78
CA ALA A 5 8.30 -1.15 -17.81
C ALA A 5 6.82 -1.49 -18.07
N TYR A 6 6.13 -0.69 -18.89
CA TYR A 6 4.73 -0.87 -19.24
C TYR A 6 4.53 -1.79 -20.45
N CYS A 7 5.25 -1.53 -21.55
CA CYS A 7 5.03 -2.20 -22.84
C CYS A 7 6.24 -2.98 -23.36
N ALA A 8 7.36 -2.98 -22.64
CA ALA A 8 8.62 -3.62 -23.02
C ALA A 8 9.29 -3.11 -24.31
N THR A 9 8.83 -2.01 -24.92
CA THR A 9 9.51 -1.37 -26.05
C THR A 9 10.94 -1.00 -25.66
N GLU A 10 11.90 -1.31 -26.53
CA GLU A 10 13.30 -0.91 -26.36
C GLU A 10 13.42 0.60 -26.38
N LEU A 11 14.27 1.13 -25.50
CA LEU A 11 14.38 2.57 -25.30
C LEU A 11 15.73 3.06 -25.81
N SER A 12 15.70 4.01 -26.74
CA SER A 12 16.84 4.84 -27.15
C SER A 12 16.91 6.17 -26.37
N SER A 13 15.82 6.55 -25.69
CA SER A 13 15.70 7.76 -24.86
C SER A 13 14.70 7.52 -23.71
N LYS A 14 14.44 8.53 -22.88
CA LYS A 14 13.38 8.45 -21.84
C LYS A 14 11.96 8.51 -22.41
N TYR A 15 11.77 8.88 -23.67
CA TYR A 15 10.45 8.86 -24.30
C TYR A 15 10.14 7.46 -24.84
N CYS A 16 8.97 6.91 -24.49
CA CYS A 16 8.49 5.66 -25.03
C CYS A 16 7.50 5.92 -26.18
N PRO A 17 7.81 5.50 -27.42
CA PRO A 17 6.94 5.77 -28.57
C PRO A 17 5.64 4.96 -28.56
N PHE A 18 5.61 3.80 -27.91
CA PHE A 18 4.39 2.99 -27.79
C PHE A 18 3.44 3.51 -26.71
N CYS A 19 3.97 3.97 -25.58
CA CYS A 19 3.17 4.55 -24.51
C CYS A 19 2.92 6.06 -24.69
N GLU A 20 3.55 6.67 -25.70
CA GLU A 20 3.47 8.10 -26.03
C GLU A 20 3.75 9.03 -24.85
N MET A 21 4.68 8.65 -23.96
CA MET A 21 4.99 9.41 -22.75
C MET A 21 6.48 9.42 -22.41
N GLU A 22 6.88 10.45 -21.68
CA GLU A 22 8.20 10.51 -21.03
C GLU A 22 8.19 9.66 -19.75
N LEU A 23 9.16 8.75 -19.66
CA LEU A 23 9.32 7.83 -18.54
C LEU A 23 10.21 8.42 -17.45
N LYS A 24 9.78 8.23 -16.21
CA LYS A 24 10.62 8.40 -15.02
C LYS A 24 11.55 7.20 -14.87
N ASP A 25 12.62 7.36 -14.09
CA ASP A 25 13.65 6.34 -13.96
C ASP A 25 13.12 4.99 -13.44
N TYR A 26 12.15 5.00 -12.51
CA TYR A 26 11.52 3.77 -12.02
C TYR A 26 10.60 3.07 -13.03
N GLN A 27 10.25 3.75 -14.14
CA GLN A 27 9.45 3.21 -15.25
C GLN A 27 10.35 2.65 -16.37
N ILE A 28 11.67 2.72 -16.21
CA ILE A 28 12.66 2.14 -17.12
C ILE A 28 13.15 0.82 -16.52
N SER A 29 12.89 -0.28 -17.22
CA SER A 29 13.25 -1.64 -16.82
C SER A 29 14.29 -2.24 -17.77
N LYS A 30 14.66 -3.51 -17.53
CA LYS A 30 15.59 -4.24 -18.40
C LYS A 30 14.92 -5.48 -18.97
N ASN A 31 15.20 -5.76 -20.25
CA ASN A 31 14.85 -7.02 -20.92
C ASN A 31 13.36 -7.42 -20.76
N GLY A 32 12.44 -6.46 -20.87
CA GLY A 32 11.00 -6.70 -20.79
C GLY A 32 10.48 -7.05 -19.39
N ASN A 33 11.27 -6.80 -18.34
CA ASN A 33 10.81 -6.88 -16.96
C ASN A 33 9.75 -5.81 -16.68
N ARG A 34 8.85 -6.12 -15.74
CA ARG A 34 7.85 -5.19 -15.23
C ARG A 34 8.46 -4.29 -14.15
N MET A 35 7.77 -3.18 -13.88
CA MET A 35 8.05 -2.34 -12.72
C MET A 35 7.91 -3.17 -11.45
N SER A 36 8.86 -3.02 -10.52
CA SER A 36 8.80 -3.75 -9.25
C SER A 36 7.86 -3.04 -8.27
N ASN A 37 7.03 -3.83 -7.59
CA ASN A 37 6.22 -3.38 -6.44
C ASN A 37 6.68 -4.05 -5.13
N THR A 38 7.96 -4.43 -5.05
CA THR A 38 8.57 -5.00 -3.84
C THR A 38 8.80 -3.93 -2.79
N ILE A 39 8.75 -4.33 -1.53
CA ILE A 39 9.15 -3.49 -0.39
C ILE A 39 10.48 -3.99 0.16
N ASP A 40 11.33 -3.06 0.60
CA ASP A 40 12.62 -3.38 1.22
C ASP A 40 12.46 -3.85 2.66
N SER A 41 11.43 -3.36 3.35
CA SER A 41 11.14 -3.71 4.73
C SER A 41 9.66 -3.57 5.06
N ILE A 42 9.22 -4.30 6.09
CA ILE A 42 7.88 -4.16 6.65
C ILE A 42 7.80 -2.80 7.38
N PRO A 43 6.77 -1.97 7.13
CA PRO A 43 6.65 -0.69 7.80
C PRO A 43 6.43 -0.87 9.31
N ALA A 44 6.94 0.07 10.10
CA ALA A 44 6.76 0.05 11.56
C ALA A 44 5.33 0.45 11.95
N GLU A 45 4.81 -0.08 13.05
CA GLU A 45 3.43 0.21 13.49
C GLU A 45 3.18 1.71 13.73
N VAL A 46 4.18 2.44 14.24
CA VAL A 46 4.10 3.88 14.50
C VAL A 46 3.87 4.71 13.22
N GLU A 47 4.13 4.15 12.05
CA GLU A 47 3.93 4.87 10.79
C GLU A 47 2.46 5.13 10.47
N ILE A 48 1.50 4.51 11.19
CA ILE A 48 0.07 4.85 11.08
C ILE A 48 -0.23 6.31 11.42
N PHE A 49 0.67 6.97 12.19
CA PHE A 49 0.51 8.36 12.61
C PHE A 49 1.03 9.37 11.59
N LYS A 50 1.71 8.93 10.52
CA LYS A 50 2.16 9.80 9.44
C LYS A 50 0.99 10.58 8.82
N ASP A 51 1.30 11.72 8.22
CA ASP A 51 0.32 12.52 7.51
C ASP A 51 -0.12 11.85 6.21
N THR A 52 -1.27 12.29 5.69
CA THR A 52 -1.88 11.71 4.48
C THR A 52 -0.95 11.77 3.28
N LYS A 53 -0.17 12.83 3.10
CA LYS A 53 0.72 12.97 1.95
C LYS A 53 1.82 11.91 1.98
N THR A 54 2.46 11.71 3.13
CA THR A 54 3.45 10.65 3.28
C THR A 54 2.83 9.25 3.16
N LEU A 55 1.60 9.03 3.63
CA LEU A 55 0.90 7.76 3.41
C LEU A 55 0.61 7.51 1.92
N MET A 56 0.26 8.54 1.15
CA MET A 56 0.03 8.43 -0.29
C MET A 56 1.28 8.08 -1.11
N GLU A 57 2.48 8.28 -0.56
CA GLU A 57 3.75 7.94 -1.20
C GLU A 57 4.16 6.47 -0.98
N LYS A 58 3.56 5.77 -0.01
CA LYS A 58 3.88 4.37 0.30
C LYS A 58 3.40 3.41 -0.78
N GLU A 59 4.01 2.23 -0.89
CA GLU A 59 3.50 1.14 -1.73
C GLU A 59 2.18 0.56 -1.18
N THR A 60 1.35 -0.02 -2.06
CA THR A 60 0.04 -0.56 -1.64
C THR A 60 0.17 -1.67 -0.61
N ILE A 61 1.22 -2.48 -0.72
CA ILE A 61 1.50 -3.53 0.26
C ILE A 61 1.88 -2.95 1.64
N GLU A 62 2.62 -1.83 1.71
CA GLU A 62 2.88 -1.15 2.98
C GLU A 62 1.58 -0.63 3.59
N LEU A 63 0.70 -0.04 2.78
CA LEU A 63 -0.61 0.43 3.26
C LEU A 63 -1.47 -0.71 3.83
N LEU A 64 -1.37 -1.93 3.27
CA LEU A 64 -2.06 -3.09 3.81
C LEU A 64 -1.54 -3.47 5.20
N PHE A 65 -0.22 -3.45 5.42
CA PHE A 65 0.36 -3.60 6.77
C PHE A 65 -0.15 -2.52 7.72
N LEU A 66 -0.09 -1.25 7.30
CA LEU A 66 -0.54 -0.12 8.12
C LEU A 66 -2.03 -0.18 8.42
N LEU A 67 -2.87 -0.65 7.49
CA LEU A 67 -4.30 -0.84 7.73
C LEU A 67 -4.55 -1.87 8.84
N ARG A 68 -3.76 -2.95 8.86
CA ARG A 68 -3.83 -3.94 9.94
C ARG A 68 -3.45 -3.31 11.29
N TYR A 69 -2.36 -2.56 11.35
CA TYR A 69 -1.90 -1.89 12.57
C TYR A 69 -2.89 -0.82 13.05
N ALA A 70 -3.40 0.01 12.14
CA ALA A 70 -4.37 1.06 12.47
C ALA A 70 -5.68 0.48 13.00
N ARG A 71 -6.17 -0.63 12.43
CA ARG A 71 -7.37 -1.32 12.94
C ARG A 71 -7.13 -1.93 14.31
N LYS A 72 -5.96 -2.52 14.54
CA LYS A 72 -5.56 -3.01 15.87
C LYS A 72 -5.50 -1.87 16.89
N HIS A 73 -4.83 -0.77 16.56
CA HIS A 73 -4.73 0.42 17.40
C HIS A 73 -6.12 0.97 17.76
N ARG A 74 -7.02 1.12 16.78
CA ARG A 74 -8.41 1.55 17.03
C ARG A 74 -9.15 0.60 17.97
N SER A 75 -8.99 -0.72 17.81
CA SER A 75 -9.58 -1.70 18.72
C SER A 75 -9.00 -1.60 20.14
N ASP A 76 -7.69 -1.40 20.26
CA ASP A 76 -7.02 -1.25 21.56
C ASP A 76 -7.50 0.03 22.28
N VAL A 77 -7.60 1.16 21.57
CA VAL A 77 -8.14 2.43 22.08
C VAL A 77 -9.60 2.29 22.49
N TYR A 78 -10.43 1.59 21.70
CA TYR A 78 -11.82 1.31 22.06
C TYR A 78 -11.93 0.51 23.36
N ASN A 79 -11.12 -0.54 23.52
CA ASN A 79 -11.12 -1.35 24.73
C ASN A 79 -10.68 -0.54 25.96
N LEU A 80 -9.68 0.33 25.80
CA LEU A 80 -9.25 1.25 26.86
C LEU A 80 -10.39 2.18 27.28
N ARG A 81 -11.10 2.77 26.31
CA ARG A 81 -12.27 3.61 26.58
C ARG A 81 -13.36 2.89 27.38
N ILE A 82 -13.68 1.65 27.03
CA ILE A 82 -14.66 0.84 27.78
C ILE A 82 -14.21 0.62 29.23
N ASN A 83 -12.92 0.37 29.45
CA ASN A 83 -12.37 0.19 30.80
C ASN A 83 -12.42 1.49 31.62
N VAL A 84 -12.06 2.63 31.02
CA VAL A 84 -12.13 3.96 31.65
C VAL A 84 -13.56 4.31 32.04
N HIS A 85 -14.53 4.02 31.16
CA HIS A 85 -15.95 4.24 31.43
C HIS A 85 -16.40 3.44 32.66
N ARG A 86 -16.11 2.13 32.69
CA ARG A 86 -16.47 1.26 33.83
C ARG A 86 -15.82 1.70 35.14
N ALA A 87 -14.56 2.15 35.10
CA ALA A 87 -13.87 2.65 36.28
C ALA A 87 -14.53 3.94 36.81
N THR A 88 -14.98 4.82 35.93
CA THR A 88 -15.72 6.05 36.29
C THR A 88 -17.06 5.72 36.95
N GLU A 89 -17.80 4.75 36.41
CA GLU A 89 -19.08 4.29 36.98
C GLU A 89 -18.92 3.66 38.38
N GLN A 90 -17.75 3.09 38.66
CA GLN A 90 -17.40 2.55 39.98
C GLN A 90 -16.96 3.61 40.99
N GLY A 91 -17.06 4.90 40.64
CA GLY A 91 -16.74 6.01 41.54
C GLY A 91 -15.26 6.39 41.58
N ASN A 92 -14.44 5.91 40.64
CA ASN A 92 -13.06 6.39 40.50
C ASN A 92 -13.04 7.75 39.78
N GLU A 93 -12.20 8.69 40.26
CA GLU A 93 -12.01 10.00 39.62
C GLU A 93 -11.25 9.88 38.29
N MET A 94 -11.99 9.59 37.22
CA MET A 94 -11.43 9.29 35.89
C MET A 94 -12.02 10.20 34.79
N GLN A 95 -12.63 11.33 35.15
CA GLN A 95 -13.39 12.20 34.23
C GLN A 95 -12.53 12.79 33.09
N GLU A 96 -11.31 13.25 33.39
CA GLU A 96 -10.40 13.79 32.36
C GLU A 96 -9.97 12.71 31.35
N TYR A 97 -9.65 11.51 31.84
CA TYR A 97 -9.31 10.37 31.00
C TYR A 97 -10.50 9.89 30.16
N ASN A 98 -11.73 10.04 30.67
CA ASN A 98 -12.93 9.72 29.92
C ASN A 98 -13.05 10.62 28.68
N ALA A 99 -12.91 11.95 28.84
CA ALA A 99 -12.92 12.89 27.72
C ALA A 99 -11.78 12.63 26.71
N ALA A 100 -10.55 12.39 27.20
CA ALA A 100 -9.41 12.06 26.34
C ALA A 100 -9.65 10.78 25.52
N SER A 101 -10.25 9.75 26.12
CA SER A 101 -10.54 8.49 25.43
C SER A 101 -11.50 8.60 24.24
N TYR A 102 -12.36 9.62 24.22
CA TYR A 102 -13.22 9.91 23.05
C TYR A 102 -12.41 10.50 21.90
N SER A 103 -11.55 11.47 22.22
CA SER A 103 -10.66 12.10 21.25
C SER A 103 -9.72 11.08 20.61
N ASP A 104 -9.09 10.22 21.42
CA ASP A 104 -8.19 9.17 20.95
C ASP A 104 -8.90 8.19 20.01
N TYR A 105 -10.14 7.80 20.35
CA TYR A 105 -10.92 6.89 19.52
C TYR A 105 -11.34 7.54 18.19
N GLU A 106 -11.70 8.82 18.22
CA GLU A 106 -12.01 9.59 17.00
C GLU A 106 -10.77 9.67 16.09
N GLU A 107 -9.61 10.02 16.64
CA GLU A 107 -8.36 10.10 15.89
C GLU A 107 -8.00 8.75 15.27
N ALA A 108 -8.01 7.67 16.06
CA ALA A 108 -7.73 6.33 15.56
C ALA A 108 -8.71 5.91 14.45
N THR A 109 -9.99 6.28 14.57
CA THR A 109 -11.00 6.02 13.54
C THR A 109 -10.71 6.79 12.25
N ARG A 110 -10.36 8.07 12.35
CA ARG A 110 -9.98 8.89 11.19
C ARG A 110 -8.72 8.35 10.51
N LYS A 111 -7.72 7.88 11.26
CA LYS A 111 -6.51 7.27 10.71
C LYS A 111 -6.80 5.99 9.92
N VAL A 112 -7.65 5.10 10.45
CA VAL A 112 -8.13 3.92 9.71
C VAL A 112 -8.81 4.35 8.41
N TRP A 113 -9.69 5.34 8.48
CA TRP A 113 -10.46 5.83 7.33
C TRP A 113 -9.56 6.39 6.22
N VAL A 114 -8.51 7.14 6.57
CA VAL A 114 -7.54 7.67 5.60
C VAL A 114 -6.87 6.53 4.85
N ILE A 115 -6.33 5.53 5.56
CA ILE A 115 -5.64 4.40 4.94
C ILE A 115 -6.59 3.58 4.07
N GLU A 116 -7.83 3.34 4.52
CA GLU A 116 -8.85 2.63 3.74
C GLU A 116 -9.16 3.33 2.41
N ASN A 117 -9.24 4.67 2.40
CA ASN A 117 -9.51 5.42 1.17
C ASN A 117 -8.33 5.41 0.20
N ILE A 118 -7.09 5.54 0.68
CA ILE A 118 -5.91 5.44 -0.19
C ILE A 118 -5.84 4.05 -0.83
N ILE A 119 -6.11 2.98 -0.07
CA ILE A 119 -6.15 1.63 -0.63
C ILE A 119 -7.29 1.49 -1.64
N LYS A 120 -8.49 1.99 -1.32
CA LYS A 120 -9.66 1.94 -2.20
C LYS A 120 -9.40 2.65 -3.53
N GLU A 121 -8.71 3.79 -3.51
CA GLU A 121 -8.30 4.51 -4.72
C GLU A 121 -7.40 3.65 -5.62
N ARG A 122 -6.49 2.87 -5.03
CA ARG A 122 -5.48 2.11 -5.77
C ARG A 122 -5.97 0.76 -6.31
N ILE A 123 -6.79 0.03 -5.55
CA ILE A 123 -7.23 -1.33 -5.92
C ILE A 123 -8.74 -1.46 -6.09
N GLY A 124 -9.50 -0.37 -5.97
CA GLY A 124 -10.96 -0.30 -6.15
C GLY A 124 -11.79 -0.68 -4.92
N TYR A 125 -11.16 -1.22 -3.87
CA TYR A 125 -11.81 -1.60 -2.61
C TYR A 125 -10.81 -1.55 -1.46
N PHE A 126 -11.29 -1.57 -0.21
CA PHE A 126 -10.46 -1.87 0.95
C PHE A 126 -10.84 -3.25 1.50
N PRO A 127 -9.87 -4.12 1.84
CA PRO A 127 -10.16 -5.45 2.37
C PRO A 127 -10.81 -5.35 3.76
N SER A 128 -11.90 -6.07 3.98
CA SER A 128 -12.60 -6.12 5.28
C SER A 128 -11.75 -6.76 6.38
N LYS A 129 -10.85 -7.68 6.01
CA LYS A 129 -9.90 -8.35 6.91
C LYS A 129 -8.51 -8.38 6.28
N VAL A 130 -7.50 -7.93 7.03
CA VAL A 130 -6.09 -8.00 6.63
C VAL A 130 -5.35 -8.94 7.59
N THR A 131 -5.50 -10.24 7.35
CA THR A 131 -4.80 -11.29 8.11
C THR A 131 -3.37 -11.45 7.61
N GLU A 132 -2.53 -12.18 8.35
CA GLU A 132 -1.18 -12.52 7.88
C GLU A 132 -1.26 -13.34 6.59
N LYS A 133 -2.20 -14.28 6.53
CA LYS A 133 -2.48 -15.05 5.31
C LYS A 133 -2.83 -14.16 4.13
N PHE A 134 -3.63 -13.10 4.34
CA PHE A 134 -3.96 -12.14 3.28
C PHE A 134 -2.69 -11.43 2.76
N ILE A 135 -1.86 -10.93 3.67
CA ILE A 135 -0.60 -10.24 3.33
C ILE A 135 0.35 -11.18 2.59
N TYR A 136 0.52 -12.41 3.08
CA TYR A 136 1.36 -13.43 2.44
C TYR A 136 0.91 -13.72 1.01
N ILE A 137 -0.38 -13.94 0.79
CA ILE A 137 -0.94 -14.16 -0.56
C ILE A 137 -0.73 -12.94 -1.45
N TYR A 138 -0.84 -11.72 -0.90
CA TYR A 138 -0.62 -10.51 -1.67
C TYR A 138 0.85 -10.36 -2.11
N LEU A 139 1.80 -10.62 -1.20
CA LEU A 139 3.23 -10.64 -1.50
C LEU A 139 3.59 -11.70 -2.54
N ASP A 140 3.05 -12.91 -2.42
CA ASP A 140 3.24 -13.98 -3.40
C ASP A 140 2.75 -13.56 -4.79
N ARG A 141 1.59 -12.90 -4.89
CA ARG A 141 1.10 -12.35 -6.16
C ARG A 141 1.98 -11.24 -6.74
N ILE A 142 2.57 -10.38 -5.90
CA ILE A 142 3.57 -9.39 -6.35
C ILE A 142 4.76 -10.11 -6.96
N ASN A 143 5.32 -11.11 -6.27
CA ASN A 143 6.49 -11.86 -6.72
C ASN A 143 6.23 -12.56 -8.06
N GLN A 144 5.11 -13.29 -8.17
CA GLN A 144 4.70 -13.96 -9.42
C GLN A 144 4.50 -12.95 -10.56
N SER A 145 3.97 -11.77 -10.27
CA SER A 145 3.78 -10.71 -11.27
C SER A 145 5.11 -10.14 -11.75
N ASN A 146 6.06 -9.92 -10.84
CA ASN A 146 7.39 -9.40 -11.15
C ASN A 146 8.22 -10.35 -12.01
N GLU A 147 8.07 -11.67 -11.82
CA GLU A 147 8.75 -12.69 -12.62
C GLU A 147 8.23 -12.77 -14.07
N LYS A 148 7.00 -12.32 -14.30
CA LYS A 148 6.34 -12.40 -15.61
C LYS A 148 6.86 -11.33 -16.57
N LYS A 149 7.90 -11.70 -17.33
CA LYS A 149 8.45 -10.89 -18.42
C LYS A 149 7.53 -10.84 -19.63
N MET A 150 7.54 -9.70 -20.34
CA MET A 150 6.92 -9.62 -21.65
C MET A 150 7.77 -10.36 -22.68
N LYS A 151 7.16 -11.28 -23.44
CA LYS A 151 7.80 -11.98 -24.55
C LYS A 151 7.16 -11.48 -25.85
N ILE A 152 7.90 -10.68 -26.62
CA ILE A 152 7.51 -10.29 -27.97
C ILE A 152 8.22 -11.27 -28.90
N LYS A 153 7.47 -12.00 -29.74
CA LYS A 153 8.09 -12.75 -30.83
C LYS A 153 8.61 -11.73 -31.82
N GLU A 154 9.90 -11.77 -32.12
CA GLU A 154 10.42 -11.11 -33.31
C GLU A 154 9.69 -11.72 -34.52
N SER A 155 8.95 -10.90 -35.26
CA SER A 155 8.48 -11.29 -36.58
C SER A 155 9.73 -11.44 -37.43
N SER A 156 10.07 -12.68 -37.77
CA SER A 156 11.01 -12.99 -38.83
C SER A 156 10.42 -12.49 -40.14
N VAL A 157 10.60 -11.19 -40.43
CA VAL A 157 10.44 -10.65 -41.77
C VAL A 157 11.62 -11.23 -42.54
N GLN A 158 11.40 -12.39 -43.14
CA GLN A 158 12.25 -12.85 -44.24
C GLN A 158 12.06 -11.83 -45.36
N GLU A 159 13.00 -10.88 -45.46
CA GLU A 159 13.24 -10.14 -46.68
C GLU A 159 13.67 -11.16 -47.74
N ASN A 160 12.69 -11.68 -48.48
CA ASN A 160 12.95 -12.36 -49.73
C ASN A 160 13.37 -11.29 -50.73
N ALA A 161 14.68 -11.16 -50.92
CA ALA A 161 15.31 -10.50 -52.05
C ALA A 161 15.11 -11.29 -53.35
#